data_AF-A0A936VKN5-F1
#
_entry.id   AF-A0A936VKN5-F1
#
_cell.length_a   1.000
_cell.length_b   1.000
_cell.length_c   1.000
_cell.angle_alpha   90.00
_cell.angle_beta   90.00
_cell.angle_gamma   90.00
#
_symmetry.space_group_name_H-M   'P 1'
#
loop_
_entity.id
_entity.type
_entity.pdbx_description
1 polymer ?
#
loop_
_entity_poly.entity_id
_entity_poly.type
_entity_poly.pdbx_seq_one_letter_code
_entity_poly.pdbx_strand_id
1 'polypeptide(L)'
;MLKEAVAHYHTLLEDPEIAGASQRMLDEQLESSKLIFGGRRLAPYLRPHFVTEDDWAMVTKTCRTIFDSLQKVKDAAISDDNVLNELGVTPVERELIKIDPGYAHVSPTSRLDSFLIDDSYSYVELNGESPAGIAFSDSASEIFSKLPVMAKFAETYNFRTLEGSSKLLEVLISCYTEYCGGTMKRNPVIAIVDLKGLPTIKEFELFHDYFESNGYESIICSPDELKFDGDRLSCNGVEIDIVYKRLLVNEYLPIMEQQPDLLDAYRAGAICMVNSFRGKLVHKKAVLRC
;
A
#
# COMPACT_ATOMS: atom_id res chain seq x y z
N MET A 1 -28.17 8.17 12.19
CA MET A 1 -26.95 8.93 11.85
C MET A 1 -26.48 8.73 10.42
N LEU A 2 -25.86 7.60 10.02
CA LEU A 2 -25.28 7.46 8.67
C LEU A 2 -26.31 7.64 7.54
N LYS A 3 -27.46 6.98 7.65
CA LYS A 3 -28.56 7.09 6.67
C LYS A 3 -29.08 8.52 6.52
N GLU A 4 -29.13 9.27 7.63
CA GLU A 4 -29.56 10.67 7.63
C GLU A 4 -28.51 11.57 6.98
N ALA A 5 -27.22 11.36 7.27
CA ALA A 5 -26.12 12.09 6.65
C ALA A 5 -26.08 11.85 5.13
N VAL A 6 -26.26 10.60 4.69
CA VAL A 6 -26.35 10.24 3.26
C VAL A 6 -27.58 10.88 2.61
N ALA A 7 -28.74 10.84 3.27
CA ALA A 7 -29.96 11.47 2.76
C ALA A 7 -29.78 12.99 2.62
N HIS A 8 -29.20 13.65 3.63
CA HIS A 8 -28.88 15.07 3.59
C HIS A 8 -27.92 15.40 2.44
N TYR A 9 -26.86 14.62 2.24
CA TYR A 9 -25.93 14.80 1.13
C TYR A 9 -26.64 14.68 -0.23
N HIS A 10 -27.57 13.74 -0.38
CA HIS A 10 -28.36 13.63 -1.60
C HIS A 10 -29.28 14.84 -1.81
N THR A 11 -29.91 15.36 -0.75
CA THR A 11 -30.71 16.60 -0.84
C THR A 11 -29.86 17.78 -1.29
N LEU A 12 -28.60 17.90 -0.84
CA LEU A 12 -27.69 18.94 -1.34
C LEU A 12 -27.40 18.82 -2.85
N LEU A 13 -27.41 17.59 -3.38
CA LEU A 13 -27.22 17.34 -4.82
C LEU A 13 -28.48 17.59 -5.66
N GLU A 14 -29.64 17.82 -5.04
CA GLU A 14 -30.85 18.23 -5.77
C GLU A 14 -30.75 19.68 -6.29
N ASP A 15 -29.85 20.48 -5.72
CA ASP A 15 -29.50 21.81 -6.24
C ASP A 15 -28.61 21.68 -7.50
N PRO A 16 -29.11 22.08 -8.69
CA PRO A 16 -28.37 21.94 -9.95
C PRO A 16 -27.08 22.77 -10.00
N GLU A 17 -27.01 23.89 -9.28
CA GLU A 17 -25.80 24.72 -9.25
C GLU A 17 -24.69 24.03 -8.45
N ILE A 18 -25.03 23.49 -7.28
CA ILE A 18 -24.09 22.74 -6.42
C ILE A 18 -23.62 21.47 -7.12
N ALA A 19 -24.55 20.68 -7.65
CA ALA A 19 -24.24 19.43 -8.34
C ALA A 19 -23.38 19.69 -9.60
N GLY A 20 -23.77 20.68 -10.42
CA GLY A 20 -23.04 21.05 -11.63
C GLY A 20 -21.64 21.59 -11.35
N ALA A 21 -21.47 22.44 -10.33
CA ALA A 21 -20.17 22.96 -9.93
C ALA A 21 -19.27 21.86 -9.37
N SER A 22 -19.82 20.95 -8.57
CA SER A 22 -19.09 19.80 -8.01
C SER A 22 -18.65 18.83 -9.10
N GLN A 23 -19.49 18.56 -10.10
CA GLN A 23 -19.11 17.68 -11.21
C GLN A 23 -17.99 18.28 -12.07
N ARG A 24 -18.08 19.57 -12.41
CA ARG A 24 -17.01 20.23 -13.18
C ARG A 24 -15.69 20.20 -12.42
N MET A 25 -15.72 20.55 -11.13
CA MET A 25 -14.51 20.51 -10.30
C MET A 25 -13.94 19.09 -10.18
N LEU A 26 -14.77 18.09 -9.94
CA LEU A 26 -14.33 16.69 -9.86
C LEU A 26 -13.66 16.26 -11.19
N ASP A 27 -14.28 16.59 -12.32
CA ASP A 27 -13.76 16.25 -13.64
C ASP A 27 -12.40 16.89 -13.91
N GLU A 28 -12.27 18.20 -13.68
CA GLU A 28 -11.03 18.96 -13.86
C GLU A 28 -9.91 18.47 -12.94
N GLN A 29 -10.24 18.17 -11.68
CA GLN A 29 -9.27 17.74 -10.67
C GLN A 29 -8.80 16.30 -10.89
N LEU A 30 -9.68 15.38 -11.29
CA LEU A 30 -9.29 14.01 -11.62
C LEU A 30 -8.37 13.96 -12.85
N GLU A 31 -8.60 14.83 -13.83
CA GLU A 31 -7.75 14.95 -15.02
C GLU A 31 -6.36 15.53 -14.67
N SER A 32 -6.33 16.67 -13.97
CA SER A 32 -5.08 17.33 -13.58
C SER A 32 -4.24 16.52 -12.59
N SER A 33 -4.88 15.73 -11.71
CA SER A 33 -4.20 14.85 -10.75
C SER A 33 -3.79 13.49 -11.33
N LYS A 34 -3.89 13.29 -12.66
CA LYS A 34 -3.56 12.03 -13.36
C LYS A 34 -4.35 10.81 -12.86
N LEU A 35 -5.56 10.97 -12.34
CA LEU A 35 -6.42 9.90 -11.81
C LEU A 35 -7.34 9.30 -12.88
N ILE A 36 -6.80 9.12 -14.09
CA ILE A 36 -7.49 8.50 -15.24
C ILE A 36 -6.71 7.23 -15.65
N PHE A 37 -7.38 6.08 -15.57
CA PHE A 37 -6.82 4.75 -15.82
C PHE A 37 -7.50 4.10 -17.02
N GLY A 38 -6.73 3.84 -18.09
CA GLY A 38 -7.28 3.22 -19.30
C GLY A 38 -8.47 3.99 -19.90
N GLY A 39 -8.44 5.33 -19.81
CA GLY A 39 -9.51 6.21 -20.24
C GLY A 39 -10.71 6.31 -19.28
N ARG A 40 -10.67 5.63 -18.13
CA ARG A 40 -11.71 5.70 -17.09
C ARG A 40 -11.24 6.53 -15.91
N ARG A 41 -12.08 7.45 -15.47
CA ARG A 41 -11.87 8.24 -14.25
C ARG A 41 -11.93 7.33 -13.03
N LEU A 42 -11.16 7.66 -11.99
CA LEU A 42 -11.16 6.93 -10.72
C LEU A 42 -12.56 6.85 -10.08
N ALA A 43 -13.31 7.96 -10.12
CA ALA A 43 -14.68 8.02 -9.59
C ALA A 43 -15.62 8.73 -10.57
N PRO A 44 -16.74 8.10 -10.96
CA PRO A 44 -17.77 8.75 -11.77
C PRO A 44 -18.92 9.35 -10.93
N TYR A 45 -18.85 9.27 -9.59
CA TYR A 45 -19.92 9.65 -8.67
C TYR A 45 -19.52 10.81 -7.77
N LEU A 46 -20.45 11.72 -7.50
CA LEU A 46 -20.23 12.89 -6.62
C LEU A 46 -20.27 12.60 -5.13
N ARG A 47 -20.83 11.45 -4.72
CA ARG A 47 -20.93 11.09 -3.31
C ARG A 47 -19.76 10.17 -2.91
N PRO A 48 -18.90 10.58 -1.96
CA PRO A 48 -17.91 9.68 -1.39
C PRO A 48 -18.59 8.59 -0.55
N HIS A 49 -17.83 7.56 -0.16
CA HIS A 49 -18.33 6.58 0.79
C HIS A 49 -18.12 7.10 2.22
N PHE A 50 -19.22 7.33 2.96
CA PHE A 50 -19.15 7.76 4.35
C PHE A 50 -19.10 6.55 5.27
N VAL A 51 -18.22 6.61 6.27
CA VAL A 51 -18.05 5.60 7.31
C VAL A 51 -18.18 6.32 8.66
N THR A 52 -18.95 5.77 9.59
CA THR A 52 -19.07 6.37 10.93
C THR A 52 -17.81 6.10 11.75
N GLU A 53 -17.56 6.88 12.81
CA GLU A 53 -16.42 6.62 13.71
C GLU A 53 -16.55 5.28 14.43
N ASP A 54 -17.77 4.85 14.76
CA ASP A 54 -18.02 3.54 15.38
C ASP A 54 -17.70 2.39 14.42
N ASP A 55 -18.13 2.51 13.16
CA ASP A 55 -17.78 1.54 12.11
C ASP A 55 -16.27 1.53 11.88
N TRP A 56 -15.63 2.70 11.80
CA TRP A 56 -14.19 2.81 11.62
C TRP A 56 -13.40 2.18 12.76
N ALA A 57 -13.83 2.39 14.01
CA ALA A 57 -13.22 1.78 15.19
C ALA A 57 -13.38 0.25 15.17
N MET A 58 -14.56 -0.25 14.79
CA MET A 58 -14.83 -1.67 14.64
C MET A 58 -13.99 -2.32 13.53
N VAL A 59 -13.92 -1.69 12.35
CA VAL A 59 -13.07 -2.11 11.23
C VAL A 59 -11.61 -2.15 11.65
N THR A 60 -11.10 -1.08 12.25
CA THR A 60 -9.70 -0.98 12.70
C THR A 60 -9.35 -2.09 13.69
N LYS A 61 -10.21 -2.33 14.69
CA LYS A 61 -10.01 -3.39 15.68
C LYS A 61 -10.00 -4.79 15.04
N THR A 62 -10.91 -5.02 14.09
CA THR A 62 -11.02 -6.29 13.38
C THR A 62 -9.79 -6.55 12.51
N CYS A 63 -9.36 -5.56 11.72
CA CYS A 63 -8.13 -5.64 10.93
C CYS A 63 -6.92 -5.95 11.80
N ARG A 64 -6.75 -5.26 12.93
CA ARG A 64 -5.65 -5.53 13.89
C ARG A 64 -5.65 -6.98 14.37
N THR A 65 -6.82 -7.50 14.74
CA THR A 65 -6.96 -8.89 15.21
C THR A 65 -6.55 -9.90 14.14
N ILE A 66 -6.94 -9.64 12.88
CA ILE A 66 -6.54 -10.48 11.74
C ILE A 66 -5.03 -10.41 11.55
N PHE A 67 -4.44 -9.22 11.52
CA PHE A 67 -2.99 -9.05 11.35
C PHE A 67 -2.17 -9.67 12.49
N ASP A 68 -2.62 -9.56 13.73
CA ASP A 68 -1.98 -10.22 14.87
C ASP A 68 -2.02 -11.76 14.73
N SER A 69 -3.09 -12.29 14.14
CA SER A 69 -3.22 -13.72 13.86
C SER A 69 -2.27 -14.16 12.73
N LEU A 70 -2.18 -13.36 11.67
CA LEU A 70 -1.25 -13.60 10.56
C LEU A 70 0.21 -13.56 11.01
N GLN A 71 0.55 -12.67 11.96
CA GLN A 71 1.88 -12.60 12.54
C GLN A 71 2.24 -13.92 13.25
N LYS A 72 1.31 -14.51 14.01
CA LYS A 72 1.51 -15.81 14.67
C LYS A 72 1.67 -16.95 13.66
N VAL A 73 0.91 -16.93 12.57
CA VAL A 73 1.06 -17.90 11.47
C VAL A 73 2.46 -17.78 10.86
N LYS A 74 2.96 -16.56 10.64
CA LYS A 74 4.35 -16.33 10.19
C LYS A 74 5.36 -16.90 11.19
N ASP A 75 5.22 -16.63 12.48
CA ASP A 75 6.14 -17.12 13.51
C ASP A 75 6.21 -18.66 13.53
N ALA A 76 5.05 -19.33 13.43
CA ALA A 76 4.97 -20.78 13.32
C ALA A 76 5.59 -21.28 12.00
N ALA A 77 5.26 -20.66 10.86
CA ALA A 77 5.74 -21.06 9.54
C ALA A 77 7.26 -20.91 9.37
N ILE A 78 7.88 -19.94 10.04
CA ILE A 78 9.35 -19.78 10.01
C ILE A 78 10.05 -20.90 10.79
N SER A 79 9.39 -21.45 11.82
CA SER A 79 9.98 -22.42 12.75
C SER A 79 9.59 -23.88 12.44
N ASP A 80 8.56 -24.11 11.62
CA ASP A 80 8.06 -25.45 11.28
C ASP A 80 7.78 -25.59 9.77
N ASP A 81 8.60 -26.43 9.13
CA ASP A 81 8.50 -26.76 7.71
C ASP A 81 7.17 -27.42 7.33
N ASN A 82 6.45 -28.05 8.28
CA ASN A 82 5.13 -28.63 8.04
C ASN A 82 4.08 -27.56 7.78
N VAL A 83 4.12 -26.45 8.52
CA VAL A 83 3.21 -25.32 8.30
C VAL A 83 3.43 -24.73 6.90
N LEU A 84 4.68 -24.61 6.45
CA LEU A 84 4.98 -24.17 5.08
C LEU A 84 4.43 -25.14 4.02
N ASN A 85 4.44 -26.44 4.29
CA ASN A 85 3.84 -27.44 3.40
C ASN A 85 2.32 -27.28 3.31
N GLU A 86 1.64 -27.10 4.45
CA GLU A 86 0.19 -26.85 4.50
C GLU A 86 -0.21 -25.57 3.76
N LEU A 87 0.64 -24.55 3.82
CA LEU A 87 0.45 -23.28 3.09
C LEU A 87 0.74 -23.37 1.59
N GLY A 88 1.20 -24.52 1.08
CA GLY A 88 1.50 -24.71 -0.34
C GLY A 88 2.66 -23.83 -0.82
N VAL A 89 3.68 -23.66 0.02
CA VAL A 89 4.91 -22.92 -0.32
C VAL A 89 5.82 -23.81 -1.16
N THR A 90 6.22 -23.32 -2.33
CA THR A 90 7.16 -24.00 -3.23
C THR A 90 8.58 -24.01 -2.66
N PRO A 91 9.49 -24.90 -3.14
CA PRO A 91 10.87 -24.91 -2.66
C PRO A 91 11.59 -23.57 -2.80
N VAL A 92 11.41 -22.86 -3.93
CA VAL A 92 12.05 -21.55 -4.14
C VAL A 92 11.46 -20.51 -3.19
N GLU A 93 10.14 -20.44 -3.03
CA GLU A 93 9.52 -19.52 -2.07
C GLU A 93 10.00 -19.79 -0.63
N ARG A 94 10.20 -21.06 -0.25
CA ARG A 94 10.70 -21.44 1.08
C ARG A 94 12.08 -20.85 1.35
N GLU A 95 12.99 -20.96 0.39
CA GLU A 95 14.34 -20.40 0.54
C GLU A 95 14.31 -18.88 0.64
N LEU A 96 13.40 -18.21 -0.08
CA LEU A 96 13.22 -16.77 0.01
C LEU A 96 12.62 -16.31 1.36
N ILE A 97 11.63 -17.05 1.89
CA ILE A 97 10.94 -16.75 3.15
C ILE A 97 11.87 -16.88 4.37
N LYS A 98 12.85 -17.79 4.31
CA LYS A 98 13.82 -18.00 5.39
C LYS A 98 14.74 -16.81 5.62
N ILE A 99 15.00 -16.00 4.59
CA ILE A 99 15.85 -14.81 4.71
C ILE A 99 15.20 -13.83 5.69
N ASP A 100 15.96 -13.42 6.70
CA ASP A 100 15.50 -12.48 7.70
C ASP A 100 15.51 -11.04 7.17
N PRO A 101 14.36 -10.34 7.13
CA PRO A 101 14.30 -9.00 6.58
C PRO A 101 14.81 -7.92 7.54
N GLY A 102 15.21 -8.30 8.76
CA GLY A 102 15.68 -7.38 9.80
C GLY A 102 14.58 -6.54 10.48
N TYR A 103 13.31 -6.88 10.28
CA TYR A 103 12.17 -6.26 10.97
C TYR A 103 11.09 -7.30 11.31
N ALA A 104 10.25 -7.02 12.29
CA ALA A 104 9.37 -8.03 12.91
C ALA A 104 8.17 -8.45 12.05
N HIS A 105 7.53 -7.49 11.38
CA HIS A 105 6.25 -7.67 10.71
C HIS A 105 6.33 -8.56 9.46
N VAL A 106 5.36 -9.46 9.27
CA VAL A 106 5.31 -10.34 8.08
C VAL A 106 5.04 -9.58 6.77
N SER A 107 4.12 -8.62 6.83
CA SER A 107 3.66 -7.85 5.69
C SER A 107 3.20 -6.47 6.16
N PRO A 108 4.14 -5.56 6.44
CA PRO A 108 3.85 -4.25 7.01
C PRO A 108 2.99 -3.38 6.09
N THR A 109 3.05 -3.56 4.77
CA THR A 109 2.13 -2.91 3.83
C THR A 109 1.13 -3.94 3.26
N SER A 110 -0.04 -4.06 3.89
CA SER A 110 -1.09 -5.00 3.50
C SER A 110 -2.44 -4.31 3.33
N ARG A 111 -3.32 -4.88 2.50
CA ARG A 111 -4.70 -4.40 2.32
C ARG A 111 -5.70 -5.54 2.48
N LEU A 112 -6.70 -5.33 3.34
CA LEU A 112 -7.84 -6.23 3.52
C LEU A 112 -9.05 -5.64 2.83
N ASP A 113 -9.48 -6.29 1.75
CA ASP A 113 -10.62 -5.86 0.95
C ASP A 113 -11.90 -6.45 1.56
N SER A 114 -12.85 -5.58 1.89
CA SER A 114 -14.04 -5.93 2.66
C SER A 114 -15.28 -5.19 2.18
N PHE A 115 -16.43 -5.78 2.50
CA PHE A 115 -17.73 -5.15 2.37
C PHE A 115 -18.28 -4.86 3.75
N LEU A 116 -18.62 -3.59 3.98
CA LEU A 116 -19.37 -3.14 5.14
C LEU A 116 -20.82 -2.90 4.70
N ILE A 117 -21.74 -3.74 5.17
CA ILE A 117 -23.18 -3.59 4.98
C ILE A 117 -23.87 -3.51 6.35
N ASP A 118 -25.10 -2.98 6.39
CA ASP A 118 -25.83 -2.68 7.62
C ASP A 118 -25.77 -3.79 8.69
N ASP A 119 -25.85 -5.06 8.27
CA ASP A 119 -25.92 -6.21 9.18
C ASP A 119 -24.65 -7.08 9.20
N SER A 120 -23.64 -6.78 8.39
CA SER A 120 -22.44 -7.62 8.35
C SER A 120 -21.19 -6.89 7.85
N TYR A 121 -20.05 -7.34 8.38
CA TYR A 121 -18.74 -6.94 7.92
C TYR A 121 -17.98 -8.19 7.45
N SER A 122 -17.72 -8.28 6.15
CA SER A 122 -17.17 -9.47 5.51
C SER A 122 -15.91 -9.15 4.70
N TYR A 123 -14.88 -9.97 4.83
CA TYR A 123 -13.65 -9.86 4.04
C TYR A 123 -13.70 -10.78 2.82
N VAL A 124 -13.12 -10.30 1.72
CA VAL A 124 -13.10 -11.01 0.44
C VAL A 124 -11.68 -11.39 0.06
N GLU A 125 -10.73 -10.49 0.28
CA GLU A 125 -9.36 -10.67 -0.16
C GLU A 125 -8.36 -10.02 0.78
N LEU A 126 -7.20 -10.67 0.91
CA LEU A 126 -6.04 -10.15 1.61
C LEU A 126 -4.88 -9.99 0.64
N ASN A 127 -4.46 -8.75 0.44
CA ASN A 127 -3.35 -8.35 -0.40
C ASN A 127 -2.13 -8.09 0.48
N GLY A 128 -1.31 -9.13 0.69
CA GLY A 128 -0.16 -9.11 1.60
C GLY A 128 1.22 -8.93 0.94
N GLU A 129 1.29 -8.70 -0.37
CA GLU A 129 2.57 -8.46 -1.05
C GLU A 129 2.80 -6.96 -1.29
N SER A 130 2.08 -6.35 -2.23
CA SER A 130 2.33 -4.95 -2.62
C SER A 130 1.03 -4.28 -3.08
N PRO A 131 0.11 -3.92 -2.16
CA PRO A 131 -1.18 -3.36 -2.54
C PRO A 131 -1.03 -1.96 -3.17
N ALA A 132 -1.81 -1.70 -4.21
CA ALA A 132 -1.93 -0.39 -4.86
C ALA A 132 -3.12 0.41 -4.31
N GLY A 133 -3.18 1.70 -4.64
CA GLY A 133 -4.33 2.58 -4.41
C GLY A 133 -4.21 3.55 -3.23
N ILE A 134 -3.10 3.55 -2.50
CA ILE A 134 -2.91 4.43 -1.33
C ILE A 134 -2.78 5.89 -1.80
N ALA A 135 -1.82 6.20 -2.67
CA ALA A 135 -1.61 7.59 -3.11
C ALA A 135 -2.80 8.12 -3.94
N PHE A 136 -3.47 7.23 -4.68
CA PHE A 136 -4.71 7.55 -5.39
C PHE A 136 -5.87 7.84 -4.43
N SER A 137 -5.97 7.11 -3.31
CA SER A 137 -6.99 7.36 -2.27
C SER A 137 -6.76 8.70 -1.58
N ASP A 138 -5.51 9.08 -1.32
CA ASP A 138 -5.17 10.38 -0.74
C ASP A 138 -5.55 11.52 -1.69
N SER A 139 -5.15 11.40 -2.95
CA SER A 139 -5.48 12.37 -4.01
C SER A 139 -7.00 12.51 -4.17
N ALA A 140 -7.73 11.38 -4.20
CA ALA A 140 -9.19 11.40 -4.25
C ALA A 140 -9.80 12.08 -3.02
N SER A 141 -9.31 11.75 -1.82
CA SER A 141 -9.81 12.34 -0.57
C SER A 141 -9.63 13.86 -0.54
N GLU A 142 -8.49 14.36 -1.03
CA GLU A 142 -8.24 15.79 -1.16
C GLU A 142 -9.22 16.45 -2.13
N ILE A 143 -9.44 15.87 -3.32
CA ILE A 143 -10.38 16.40 -4.31
C ILE A 143 -11.79 16.44 -3.74
N PHE A 144 -12.27 15.32 -3.19
CA PHE A 144 -13.61 15.22 -2.63
C PHE A 144 -13.82 16.23 -1.50
N SER A 145 -12.84 16.41 -0.61
CA SER A 145 -12.95 17.35 0.51
C SER A 145 -13.19 18.80 0.10
N LYS A 146 -12.77 19.17 -1.12
CA LYS A 146 -12.88 20.54 -1.68
C LYS A 146 -14.13 20.75 -2.52
N LEU A 147 -14.90 19.71 -2.83
CA LEU A 147 -16.09 19.84 -3.67
C LEU A 147 -17.11 20.79 -3.03
N PRO A 148 -17.81 21.65 -3.80
CA PRO A 148 -18.84 22.53 -3.30
C PRO A 148 -19.91 21.82 -2.45
N VAL A 149 -20.36 20.63 -2.88
CA VAL A 149 -21.29 19.81 -2.11
C VAL A 149 -20.72 19.37 -0.76
N MET A 150 -19.43 19.03 -0.68
CA MET A 150 -18.77 18.66 0.57
C MET A 150 -18.59 19.87 1.50
N ALA A 151 -18.32 21.06 0.95
CA ALA A 151 -18.28 22.29 1.74
C ALA A 151 -19.65 22.59 2.38
N LYS A 152 -20.75 22.37 1.64
CA LYS A 152 -22.11 22.49 2.20
C LYS A 152 -22.45 21.41 3.21
N PHE A 153 -22.05 20.18 2.94
CA PHE A 153 -22.21 19.09 3.90
C PHE A 153 -21.50 19.37 5.23
N ALA A 154 -20.32 20.01 5.17
CA ALA A 154 -19.51 20.40 6.33
C ALA A 154 -20.19 21.43 7.25
N GLU A 155 -21.18 22.18 6.77
CA GLU A 155 -21.95 23.13 7.60
C GLU A 155 -22.81 22.39 8.64
N THR A 156 -23.15 21.12 8.40
CA THR A 156 -24.00 20.30 9.27
C THR A 156 -23.23 19.14 9.93
N TYR A 157 -22.31 18.51 9.20
CA TYR A 157 -21.58 17.33 9.65
C TYR A 157 -20.08 17.56 9.69
N ASN A 158 -19.45 17.15 10.79
CA ASN A 158 -18.00 17.05 10.85
C ASN A 158 -17.54 15.79 10.11
N PHE A 159 -16.49 15.91 9.30
CA PHE A 159 -15.84 14.79 8.64
C PHE A 159 -14.32 14.93 8.71
N ARG A 160 -13.63 13.82 8.52
CA ARG A 160 -12.18 13.77 8.29
C ARG A 160 -11.89 12.87 7.12
N THR A 161 -10.83 13.18 6.38
CA THR A 161 -10.27 12.27 5.39
C THR A 161 -9.37 11.23 6.05
N LEU A 162 -9.07 10.16 5.32
CA LEU A 162 -8.05 9.20 5.70
C LEU A 162 -6.80 9.49 4.87
N GLU A 163 -5.63 9.40 5.49
CA GLU A 163 -4.33 9.57 4.85
C GLU A 163 -3.56 8.24 4.84
N GLY A 164 -2.99 7.87 3.70
CA GLY A 164 -2.26 6.63 3.51
C GLY A 164 -0.77 6.83 3.23
N SER A 165 -0.37 7.86 2.50
CA SER A 165 1.03 8.08 2.09
C SER A 165 1.93 8.41 3.28
N SER A 166 1.44 9.21 4.23
CA SER A 166 2.14 9.47 5.50
C SER A 166 2.34 8.20 6.31
N LYS A 167 1.31 7.34 6.35
CA LYS A 167 1.36 6.04 7.03
C LYS A 167 2.29 5.05 6.35
N LEU A 168 2.33 5.03 5.02
CA LEU A 168 3.29 4.21 4.27
C LEU A 168 4.72 4.64 4.58
N LEU A 169 5.02 5.94 4.52
CA LEU A 169 6.35 6.44 4.84
C LEU A 169 6.74 6.10 6.29
N GLU A 170 5.84 6.32 7.26
CA GLU A 170 6.03 5.94 8.66
C GLU A 170 6.39 4.45 8.80
N VAL A 171 5.69 3.58 8.06
CA VAL A 171 5.96 2.13 8.04
C VAL A 171 7.32 1.80 7.43
N LEU A 172 7.68 2.38 6.28
CA LEU A 172 8.99 2.14 5.64
C LEU A 172 10.14 2.56 6.57
N ILE A 173 10.02 3.72 7.20
CA ILE A 173 11.02 4.25 8.13
C ILE A 173 11.08 3.41 9.42
N SER A 174 9.95 2.93 9.94
CA SER A 174 9.92 2.03 11.10
C SER A 174 10.66 0.71 10.79
N CYS A 175 10.35 0.08 9.65
CA CYS A 175 11.03 -1.14 9.21
C CYS A 175 12.53 -0.92 9.05
N TYR A 176 12.95 0.19 8.45
CA TYR A 176 14.38 0.51 8.30
C TYR A 176 15.07 0.84 9.62
N THR A 177 14.35 1.46 10.56
CA THR A 177 14.87 1.73 11.91
C THR A 177 15.13 0.43 12.66
N GLU A 178 14.19 -0.52 12.62
CA GLU A 178 14.40 -1.88 13.18
C GLU A 178 15.58 -2.58 12.51
N TYR A 179 15.63 -2.54 11.18
CA TYR A 179 16.71 -3.11 10.38
C TYR A 179 18.10 -2.57 10.76
N CYS A 180 18.18 -1.28 11.10
CA CYS A 180 19.40 -0.63 11.58
C CYS A 180 19.72 -0.91 13.07
N GLY A 181 18.95 -1.75 13.76
CA GLY A 181 19.12 -2.02 15.19
C GLY A 181 18.57 -0.93 16.11
N GLY A 182 17.61 -0.13 15.63
CA GLY A 182 16.85 0.84 16.42
C GLY A 182 17.27 2.30 16.24
N THR A 183 18.33 2.61 15.50
CA THR A 183 18.74 4.01 15.24
C THR A 183 19.30 4.18 13.83
N MET A 184 18.70 5.07 13.06
CA MET A 184 19.18 5.46 11.73
C MET A 184 20.32 6.48 11.85
N LYS A 185 21.35 6.33 11.01
CA LYS A 185 22.50 7.26 10.98
C LYS A 185 22.28 8.47 10.06
N ARG A 186 21.45 8.30 9.04
CA ARG A 186 21.09 9.30 8.03
C ARG A 186 19.69 8.99 7.51
N ASN A 187 19.11 9.93 6.77
CA ASN A 187 17.90 9.63 5.99
C ASN A 187 18.24 8.58 4.91
N PRO A 188 17.45 7.50 4.79
CA PRO A 188 17.64 6.49 3.76
C PRO A 188 17.23 7.00 2.37
N VAL A 189 17.87 6.46 1.34
CA VAL A 189 17.38 6.52 -0.04
C VAL A 189 16.35 5.41 -0.26
N ILE A 190 15.18 5.75 -0.80
CA ILE A 190 14.04 4.84 -1.00
C ILE A 190 13.87 4.52 -2.49
N ALA A 191 14.10 3.27 -2.88
CA ALA A 191 13.80 2.80 -4.24
C ALA A 191 12.42 2.14 -4.30
N ILE A 192 11.55 2.61 -5.20
CA ILE A 192 10.30 1.95 -5.59
C ILE A 192 10.62 1.04 -6.76
N VAL A 193 10.61 -0.27 -6.52
CA VAL A 193 11.07 -1.27 -7.51
C VAL A 193 9.90 -2.07 -8.09
N ASP A 194 9.71 -1.98 -9.41
CA ASP A 194 8.70 -2.74 -10.16
C ASP A 194 9.09 -2.98 -11.63
N LEU A 195 8.33 -3.79 -12.36
CA LEU A 195 8.52 -3.97 -13.80
C LEU A 195 8.12 -2.73 -14.60
N LYS A 196 8.80 -2.51 -15.74
CA LYS A 196 8.48 -1.43 -16.68
C LYS A 196 7.11 -1.63 -17.32
N GLY A 197 6.43 -0.52 -17.65
CA GLY A 197 5.20 -0.52 -18.44
C GLY A 197 3.93 -0.88 -17.67
N LEU A 198 4.00 -1.05 -16.34
CA LEU A 198 2.84 -1.30 -15.51
C LEU A 198 2.00 -0.03 -15.28
N PRO A 199 0.66 -0.13 -15.20
CA PRO A 199 -0.23 1.02 -15.01
C PRO A 199 -0.05 1.71 -13.65
N THR A 200 0.55 1.01 -12.69
CA THR A 200 0.88 1.50 -11.34
C THR A 200 1.97 2.56 -11.30
N ILE A 201 2.68 2.81 -12.41
CA ILE A 201 3.74 3.82 -12.48
C ILE A 201 3.30 5.21 -12.01
N LYS A 202 2.02 5.57 -12.24
CA LYS A 202 1.46 6.85 -11.76
C LYS A 202 1.36 6.95 -10.25
N GLU A 203 1.15 5.82 -9.58
CA GLU A 203 1.20 5.78 -8.12
C GLU A 203 2.63 5.97 -7.62
N PHE A 204 3.60 5.41 -8.33
CA PHE A 204 5.01 5.51 -7.96
C PHE A 204 5.53 6.93 -8.12
N GLU A 205 5.11 7.64 -9.18
CA GLU A 205 5.37 9.08 -9.35
C GLU A 205 4.84 9.88 -8.13
N LEU A 206 3.63 9.59 -7.66
CA LEU A 206 3.05 10.27 -6.48
C LEU A 206 3.83 9.97 -5.20
N PHE A 207 4.24 8.72 -4.99
CA PHE A 207 5.05 8.36 -3.83
C PHE A 207 6.45 8.95 -3.87
N HIS A 208 7.08 8.95 -5.03
CA HIS A 208 8.37 9.61 -5.25
C HIS A 208 8.29 11.08 -4.82
N ASP A 209 7.33 11.83 -5.35
CA ASP A 209 7.15 13.24 -5.02
C ASP A 209 6.84 13.44 -3.52
N TYR A 210 6.04 12.52 -2.94
CA TYR A 210 5.73 12.55 -1.51
C TYR A 210 6.99 12.32 -0.64
N PHE A 211 7.81 11.31 -0.95
CA PHE A 211 9.04 11.01 -0.20
C PHE A 211 10.04 12.17 -0.31
N GLU A 212 10.25 12.71 -1.51
CA GLU A 212 11.12 13.86 -1.77
C GLU A 212 10.68 15.09 -0.96
N SER A 213 9.38 15.40 -0.96
CA SER A 213 8.82 16.52 -0.19
C SER A 213 8.99 16.38 1.33
N ASN A 214 9.20 15.15 1.82
CA ASN A 214 9.47 14.82 3.22
C ASN A 214 10.97 14.63 3.53
N GLY A 215 11.86 14.93 2.58
CA GLY A 215 13.31 14.90 2.77
C GLY A 215 13.95 13.51 2.65
N TYR A 216 13.30 12.59 1.94
CA TYR A 216 13.83 11.28 1.59
C TYR A 216 14.06 11.21 0.08
N GLU A 217 15.32 11.02 -0.32
CA GLU A 217 15.66 10.82 -1.72
C GLU A 217 14.99 9.54 -2.23
N SER A 218 14.29 9.63 -3.36
CA SER A 218 13.48 8.55 -3.90
C SER A 218 13.84 8.24 -5.35
N ILE A 219 13.82 6.96 -5.70
CA ILE A 219 14.12 6.49 -7.06
C ILE A 219 13.03 5.51 -7.48
N ILE A 220 12.56 5.61 -8.72
CA ILE A 220 11.70 4.59 -9.34
C ILE A 220 12.58 3.84 -10.33
N CYS A 221 12.70 2.53 -10.18
CA CYS A 221 13.50 1.72 -11.08
C CYS A 221 12.95 0.31 -11.21
N SER A 222 13.49 -0.40 -12.18
CA SER A 222 13.18 -1.80 -12.46
C SER A 222 14.37 -2.70 -12.15
N PRO A 223 14.17 -4.02 -12.00
CA PRO A 223 15.26 -4.88 -11.54
C PRO A 223 16.42 -5.01 -12.54
N ASP A 224 16.23 -4.75 -13.85
CA ASP A 224 17.33 -4.68 -14.83
C ASP A 224 18.26 -3.47 -14.66
N GLU A 225 17.79 -2.42 -13.97
CA GLU A 225 18.52 -1.17 -13.75
C GLU A 225 19.30 -1.16 -12.44
N LEU A 226 19.09 -2.17 -11.60
CA LEU A 226 19.79 -2.35 -10.35
C LEU A 226 21.19 -2.91 -10.59
N LYS A 227 22.13 -2.52 -9.72
CA LYS A 227 23.51 -3.03 -9.69
C LYS A 227 23.91 -3.29 -8.26
N PHE A 228 24.28 -4.53 -7.95
CA PHE A 228 24.87 -4.91 -6.67
C PHE A 228 26.35 -5.20 -6.87
N ASP A 229 27.22 -4.49 -6.15
CA ASP A 229 28.68 -4.65 -6.27
C ASP A 229 29.28 -5.62 -5.25
N GLY A 230 28.44 -6.22 -4.40
CA GLY A 230 28.84 -7.09 -3.29
C GLY A 230 28.72 -6.42 -1.91
N ASP A 231 28.59 -5.10 -1.84
CA ASP A 231 28.38 -4.34 -0.59
C ASP A 231 27.14 -3.44 -0.67
N ARG A 232 26.93 -2.75 -1.80
CA ARG A 232 25.86 -1.77 -1.99
C ARG A 232 25.01 -2.07 -3.21
N LEU A 233 23.69 -1.92 -3.05
CA LEU A 233 22.76 -1.88 -4.17
C LEU A 233 22.66 -0.43 -4.65
N SER A 234 22.72 -0.23 -5.95
CA SER A 234 22.56 1.09 -6.55
C SER A 234 21.70 1.07 -7.81
N CYS A 235 21.17 2.23 -8.17
CA CYS A 235 20.56 2.48 -9.46
C CYS A 235 21.10 3.80 -10.01
N ASN A 236 21.62 3.80 -11.24
CA ASN A 236 22.20 4.99 -11.88
C ASN A 236 23.28 5.70 -11.02
N GLY A 237 24.03 4.94 -10.22
CA GLY A 237 25.08 5.47 -9.34
C GLY A 237 24.61 6.01 -7.98
N VAL A 238 23.30 5.94 -7.68
CA VAL A 238 22.77 6.28 -6.36
C VAL A 238 22.59 5.03 -5.53
N GLU A 239 23.18 5.00 -4.34
CA GLU A 239 23.06 3.90 -3.37
C GLU A 239 21.67 3.86 -2.74
N ILE A 240 21.11 2.66 -2.62
CA ILE A 240 19.76 2.41 -2.12
C ILE A 240 19.85 1.82 -0.71
N ASP A 241 19.07 2.36 0.23
CA ASP A 241 18.99 1.82 1.60
C ASP A 241 17.69 1.02 1.80
N ILE A 242 16.56 1.53 1.30
CA ILE A 242 15.24 0.90 1.37
C ILE A 242 14.77 0.55 -0.02
N VAL A 243 14.30 -0.68 -0.22
CA VAL A 243 13.52 -1.08 -1.40
C VAL A 243 12.06 -1.20 -1.01
N TYR A 244 11.24 -0.23 -1.41
CA TYR A 244 9.79 -0.39 -1.45
C TYR A 244 9.42 -1.29 -2.64
N LYS A 245 9.35 -2.59 -2.37
CA LYS A 245 9.14 -3.65 -3.37
C LYS A 245 7.69 -3.63 -3.84
N ARG A 246 7.45 -3.09 -5.04
CA ARG A 246 6.17 -3.16 -5.75
C ARG A 246 6.09 -4.38 -6.67
N LEU A 247 7.26 -4.90 -7.08
CA LEU A 247 7.42 -6.15 -7.80
C LEU A 247 6.85 -7.35 -7.02
N LEU A 248 5.90 -8.07 -7.61
CA LEU A 248 5.34 -9.27 -6.98
C LEU A 248 6.31 -10.45 -7.07
N VAL A 249 6.28 -11.34 -6.08
CA VAL A 249 7.18 -12.51 -6.06
C VAL A 249 6.98 -13.38 -7.30
N ASN A 250 5.73 -13.61 -7.71
CA ASN A 250 5.41 -14.43 -8.89
C ASN A 250 5.91 -13.81 -10.21
N GLU A 251 6.07 -12.49 -10.27
CA GLU A 251 6.59 -11.78 -11.43
C GLU A 251 8.12 -11.73 -11.42
N TYR A 252 8.72 -11.74 -10.23
CA TYR A 252 10.17 -11.77 -10.10
C TYR A 252 10.75 -13.16 -10.38
N LEU A 253 10.11 -14.24 -9.89
CA LEU A 253 10.63 -15.61 -10.01
C LEU A 253 11.11 -16.00 -11.43
N PRO A 254 10.38 -15.68 -12.53
CA PRO A 254 10.81 -16.03 -13.88
C PRO A 254 12.03 -15.27 -14.40
N ILE A 255 12.32 -14.09 -13.83
CA ILE A 255 13.41 -13.20 -14.28
C ILE A 255 14.56 -13.09 -13.26
N MET A 256 14.39 -13.70 -12.08
CA MET A 256 15.28 -13.57 -10.93
C MET A 256 16.70 -14.05 -11.20
N GLU A 257 16.87 -15.08 -12.03
CA GLU A 257 18.20 -15.57 -12.43
C GLU A 257 18.90 -14.62 -13.40
N GLN A 258 18.15 -13.93 -14.28
CA GLN A 258 18.70 -12.96 -15.23
C GLN A 258 18.91 -11.58 -14.59
N GLN A 259 18.20 -11.28 -13.49
CA GLN A 259 18.25 -10.02 -12.76
C GLN A 259 18.44 -10.28 -11.26
N PRO A 260 19.60 -10.82 -10.85
CA PRO A 260 19.82 -11.30 -9.49
C PRO A 260 20.14 -10.19 -8.48
N ASP A 261 20.53 -8.99 -8.96
CA ASP A 261 21.06 -7.89 -8.14
C ASP A 261 20.19 -7.56 -6.90
N LEU A 262 18.85 -7.52 -7.07
CA LEU A 262 17.92 -7.28 -5.97
C LEU A 262 17.96 -8.39 -4.92
N LEU A 263 17.92 -9.66 -5.35
CA LEU A 263 17.96 -10.82 -4.45
C LEU A 263 19.31 -10.93 -3.74
N ASP A 264 20.40 -10.71 -4.45
CA ASP A 264 21.75 -10.84 -3.91
C ASP A 264 22.02 -9.76 -2.87
N ALA A 265 21.61 -8.51 -3.13
CA ALA A 265 21.67 -7.43 -2.14
C ALA A 265 20.81 -7.71 -0.90
N TYR A 266 19.59 -8.24 -1.11
CA TYR A 266 18.71 -8.62 0.00
C TYR A 266 19.32 -9.75 0.85
N ARG A 267 19.91 -10.77 0.22
CA ARG A 267 20.61 -11.88 0.91
C ARG A 267 21.85 -11.42 1.67
N ALA A 268 22.58 -10.47 1.11
CA ALA A 268 23.76 -9.89 1.73
C ALA A 268 23.42 -8.98 2.94
N GLY A 269 22.15 -8.62 3.12
CA GLY A 269 21.77 -7.62 4.11
C GLY A 269 22.33 -6.24 3.75
N ALA A 270 22.39 -5.90 2.46
CA ALA A 270 22.81 -4.59 1.97
C ALA A 270 21.65 -3.57 1.92
N ILE A 271 20.40 -4.06 1.89
CA ILE A 271 19.19 -3.26 1.81
C ILE A 271 18.10 -3.74 2.79
N CYS A 272 17.22 -2.82 3.19
CA CYS A 272 15.96 -3.15 3.83
C CYS A 272 14.85 -3.23 2.77
N MET A 273 14.33 -4.43 2.49
CA MET A 273 13.30 -4.63 1.47
C MET A 273 11.90 -4.77 2.10
N VAL A 274 10.98 -3.88 1.74
CA VAL A 274 9.64 -3.78 2.30
C VAL A 274 8.59 -3.79 1.17
N ASN A 275 7.60 -4.67 1.15
CA ASN A 275 7.51 -5.91 1.92
C ASN A 275 8.61 -6.90 1.49
N SER A 276 9.07 -7.72 2.43
CA SER A 276 10.00 -8.82 2.15
C SER A 276 9.30 -10.03 1.51
N PHE A 277 10.09 -11.05 1.16
CA PHE A 277 9.55 -12.32 0.66
C PHE A 277 8.63 -13.05 1.65
N ARG A 278 8.71 -12.74 2.96
CA ARG A 278 7.81 -13.28 3.98
C ARG A 278 6.35 -12.85 3.76
N GLY A 279 6.11 -11.72 3.07
CA GLY A 279 4.76 -11.29 2.67
C GLY A 279 4.03 -12.33 1.82
N LYS A 280 4.76 -13.22 1.14
CA LYS A 280 4.18 -14.32 0.36
C LYS A 280 3.31 -15.26 1.19
N LEU A 281 3.66 -15.48 2.46
CA LEU A 281 2.89 -16.31 3.38
C LEU A 281 1.45 -15.80 3.50
N VAL A 282 1.31 -14.47 3.63
CA VAL A 282 0.03 -13.78 3.83
C VAL A 282 -0.84 -13.81 2.57
N HIS A 283 -0.22 -13.90 1.39
CA HIS A 283 -0.94 -13.98 0.12
C HIS A 283 -1.41 -15.40 -0.24
N LYS A 284 -0.98 -16.44 0.48
CA LYS A 284 -1.48 -17.80 0.27
C LYS A 284 -2.92 -17.89 0.77
N LYS A 285 -3.86 -18.15 -0.15
CA LYS A 285 -5.30 -18.34 0.17
C LYS A 285 -5.56 -19.38 1.28
N ALA A 286 -4.66 -20.35 1.44
CA ALA A 286 -4.73 -21.36 2.50
C ALA A 286 -4.73 -20.74 3.91
N VAL A 287 -4.09 -19.58 4.12
CA VAL A 287 -4.07 -18.87 5.41
C VAL A 287 -5.46 -18.44 5.88
N LEU A 288 -6.40 -18.25 4.96
CA LEU A 288 -7.77 -17.84 5.26
C LEU A 288 -8.77 -19.02 5.25
N ARG A 289 -8.28 -20.26 5.08
CA ARG A 289 -9.11 -21.47 5.16
C ARG A 289 -9.14 -21.94 6.61
N CYS A 290 -10.23 -21.61 7.31
CA CYS A 290 -10.63 -22.30 8.54
C CYS A 290 -11.63 -23.41 8.20
#